data_AF-A0A8S9DSC0-F1
#
_entry.id   AF-A0A8S9DSC0-F1
#
_cell.length_a   1.000
_cell.length_b   1.000
_cell.length_c   1.000
_cell.angle_alpha   90.00
_cell.angle_beta   90.00
_cell.angle_gamma   90.00
#
_symmetry.space_group_name_H-M   'P 1'
#
loop_
_entity.id
_entity.type
_entity.pdbx_description
1 polymer ?
#
loop_
_entity_poly.entity_id
_entity_poly.type
_entity_poly.pdbx_seq_one_letter_code
_entity_poly.pdbx_strand_id
1 'polypeptide(L)'
;MIDDIRLYVQKAHEAQAQIEFWSQEKVDEMVAAVGWAAYERSHAEACARSAVDETGMGVYADKLVKHQKKTLGTLRDLHGLKTVGIIERE
;
A
#
# COMPACT_ATOMS: atom_id res chain seq x y z
N MET A 1 -9.95 14.36 -18.39
CA MET A 1 -9.54 12.93 -18.44
C MET A 1 -8.05 12.76 -18.75
N ILE A 2 -7.51 13.22 -19.88
CA ILE A 2 -6.05 13.19 -20.12
C ILE A 2 -5.32 14.17 -19.19
N ASP A 3 -5.89 15.36 -18.97
CA ASP A 3 -5.29 16.38 -18.11
C ASP A 3 -5.22 15.95 -16.64
N ASP A 4 -6.20 15.19 -16.17
CA ASP A 4 -6.22 14.64 -14.80
C ASP A 4 -5.11 13.59 -14.59
N ILE A 5 -4.85 12.75 -15.60
CA ILE A 5 -3.76 11.76 -15.55
C ILE A 5 -2.41 12.48 -15.45
N ARG A 6 -2.18 13.50 -16.29
CA ARG A 6 -0.93 14.29 -16.25
C ARG A 6 -0.74 14.95 -14.89
N LEU A 7 -1.80 15.51 -14.32
CA LEU A 7 -1.78 16.09 -12.99
C LEU A 7 -1.40 15.07 -11.90
N TYR A 8 -1.99 13.87 -11.92
CA TYR A 8 -1.67 12.84 -10.92
C TYR A 8 -0.25 12.30 -11.06
N VAL A 9 0.24 12.12 -12.30
CA VAL A 9 1.63 11.71 -12.55
C VAL A 9 2.61 12.76 -12.02
N GLN A 10 2.35 14.05 -12.28
CA GLN A 10 3.18 15.12 -11.74
C GLN A 10 3.23 15.08 -10.20
N LYS A 11 2.06 14.98 -9.54
CA LYS A 11 1.99 14.88 -8.07
C LYS A 11 2.74 13.65 -7.52
N ALA A 12 2.68 12.53 -8.23
CA ALA A 12 3.39 11.31 -7.84
C ALA A 12 4.92 11.51 -7.91
N HIS A 13 5.43 12.17 -8.95
CA HIS A 13 6.85 12.52 -9.05
C HIS A 13 7.30 13.47 -7.93
N GLU A 14 6.51 14.50 -7.64
CA GLU A 14 6.79 15.45 -6.56
C GLU A 14 6.80 14.76 -5.18
N ALA A 15 5.90 13.81 -4.95
CA ALA A 15 5.89 13.02 -3.72
C ALA A 15 7.07 12.04 -3.63
N GLN A 16 7.40 11.35 -4.72
CA GLN A 16 8.51 10.40 -4.74
C GLN A 16 9.86 11.09 -4.49
N ALA A 17 10.09 12.26 -5.09
CA ALA A 17 11.31 13.05 -4.88
C ALA A 17 11.51 13.46 -3.40
N GLN A 18 10.42 13.62 -2.64
CA GLN A 18 10.52 13.95 -1.21
C GLN A 18 10.97 12.77 -0.34
N ILE A 19 10.76 11.53 -0.79
CA ILE A 19 11.05 10.32 -0.01
C ILE A 19 12.27 9.54 -0.52
N GLU A 20 12.78 9.86 -1.71
CA GLU A 20 13.83 9.10 -2.42
C GLU A 20 15.08 8.82 -1.58
N PHE A 21 15.46 9.76 -0.70
CA PHE A 21 16.66 9.65 0.16
C PHE A 21 16.32 9.52 1.65
N TRP A 22 15.11 9.08 1.99
CA TRP A 22 14.78 8.73 3.37
C TRP A 22 15.62 7.55 3.85
N SER A 23 15.85 7.48 5.16
CA SER A 23 16.52 6.33 5.77
C SER A 23 15.63 5.08 5.70
N GLN A 24 16.25 3.90 5.83
CA GLN A 24 15.53 2.62 5.84
C GLN A 24 14.42 2.63 6.90
N GLU A 25 14.70 3.12 8.11
CA GLU A 25 13.74 3.15 9.22
C GLU A 25 12.50 3.99 8.88
N LYS A 26 12.70 5.12 8.20
CA LYS A 26 11.60 6.01 7.82
C LYS A 26 10.77 5.45 6.66
N VAL A 27 11.41 4.75 5.73
CA VAL A 27 10.71 4.01 4.66
C VAL A 27 9.91 2.85 5.25
N ASP A 28 10.50 2.09 6.18
CA ASP A 28 9.85 0.98 6.86
C ASP A 28 8.62 1.45 7.66
N GLU A 29 8.74 2.57 8.38
CA GLU A 29 7.62 3.20 9.11
C GLU A 29 6.50 3.62 8.15
N MET A 30 6.84 4.25 7.02
CA MET A 30 5.88 4.65 6.00
C MET A 30 5.13 3.44 5.43
N VAL A 31 5.84 2.36 5.10
CA VAL A 31 5.24 1.12 4.58
C VAL A 31 4.34 0.47 5.63
N ALA A 32 4.78 0.44 6.89
CA ALA A 32 3.99 -0.08 8.00
C ALA A 32 2.71 0.74 8.22
N ALA A 33 2.77 2.06 8.11
CA ALA A 33 1.61 2.96 8.21
C ALA A 33 0.58 2.70 7.10
N VAL A 34 1.02 2.55 5.85
CA VAL A 34 0.15 2.19 4.71
C VAL A 34 -0.47 0.81 4.92
N GLY A 35 0.34 -0.16 5.36
CA GLY A 35 -0.12 -1.50 5.68
C GLY A 35 -1.16 -1.50 6.82
N TRP A 36 -0.94 -0.72 7.88
CA TRP A 36 -1.93 -0.56 8.94
C TRP A 36 -3.23 0.05 8.41
N ALA A 37 -3.17 1.11 7.61
CA ALA A 37 -4.36 1.73 7.04
C ALA A 37 -5.20 0.73 6.20
N ALA A 38 -4.54 -0.18 5.46
CA ALA A 38 -5.23 -1.22 4.68
C ALA A 38 -5.72 -2.42 5.53
N TYR A 39 -5.09 -2.67 6.69
CA TYR A 39 -5.43 -3.77 7.59
C TYR A 39 -6.51 -3.41 8.61
N GLU A 40 -6.53 -2.15 9.07
CA GLU A 40 -7.44 -1.62 10.07
C GLU A 40 -8.88 -1.97 9.68
N ARG A 41 -9.65 -2.41 10.68
CA ARG A 41 -10.92 -3.11 10.48
C ARG A 41 -11.92 -2.23 9.74
N SER A 42 -12.09 -0.98 10.14
CA SER A 42 -13.08 -0.09 9.54
C SER A 42 -12.78 0.21 8.07
N HIS A 43 -11.50 0.42 7.72
CA HIS A 43 -11.08 0.62 6.34
C HIS A 43 -11.25 -0.67 5.50
N ALA A 44 -10.86 -1.82 6.04
CA ALA A 44 -11.00 -3.09 5.34
C ALA A 44 -12.48 -3.45 5.08
N GLU A 45 -13.37 -3.15 6.01
CA GLU A 45 -14.82 -3.31 5.86
C GLU A 45 -15.38 -2.38 4.78
N ALA A 46 -14.99 -1.09 4.78
CA ALA A 46 -15.40 -0.13 3.77
C ALA A 46 -14.96 -0.55 2.35
N CYS A 47 -13.69 -0.98 2.19
CA CYS A 47 -13.17 -1.47 0.92
C CYS A 47 -13.85 -2.75 0.46
N ALA A 48 -14.07 -3.72 1.37
CA ALA A 48 -14.74 -4.97 1.04
C ALA A 48 -16.20 -4.74 0.61
N ARG A 49 -16.91 -3.81 1.26
CA ARG A 49 -18.27 -3.40 0.90
C ARG A 49 -18.30 -2.77 -0.48
N SER A 50 -17.49 -1.73 -0.70
CA SER A 50 -17.38 -1.04 -1.99
C SER A 50 -17.12 -2.02 -3.14
N ALA A 51 -16.18 -2.95 -2.95
CA ALA A 51 -15.83 -3.93 -3.97
C ALA A 51 -16.94 -4.95 -4.27
N VAL A 52 -17.81 -5.31 -3.32
CA VAL A 52 -18.98 -6.17 -3.61
C VAL A 52 -20.06 -5.36 -4.30
N ASP A 53 -20.38 -4.18 -3.76
CA ASP A 53 -21.49 -3.36 -4.23
C ASP A 53 -21.25 -2.83 -5.65
N GLU A 54 -20.02 -2.44 -6.00
CA GLU A 54 -19.66 -1.94 -7.32
C GLU A 54 -19.59 -3.05 -8.37
N THR A 55 -18.97 -4.19 -8.03
CA THR A 55 -18.69 -5.23 -9.03
C THR A 55 -19.76 -6.30 -9.13
N GLY A 56 -20.58 -6.48 -8.08
CA GLY A 56 -21.49 -7.62 -7.94
C GLY A 56 -20.78 -8.98 -7.78
N MET A 57 -19.45 -9.01 -7.62
CA MET A 57 -18.67 -10.25 -7.63
C MET A 57 -18.11 -10.61 -6.25
N GLY A 58 -18.12 -11.90 -5.92
CA GLY A 58 -17.52 -12.47 -4.71
C GLY A 58 -18.34 -12.25 -3.44
N VAL A 59 -17.78 -12.63 -2.30
CA VAL A 59 -18.45 -12.58 -0.98
C VAL A 59 -17.76 -11.56 -0.08
N TYR A 60 -18.55 -10.72 0.59
CA TYR A 60 -18.05 -9.66 1.50
C TYR A 60 -17.05 -10.21 2.54
N ALA A 61 -17.41 -11.29 3.23
CA ALA A 61 -16.57 -11.89 4.26
C ALA A 61 -15.20 -12.32 3.71
N ASP A 62 -15.17 -12.91 2.52
CA ASP A 62 -13.92 -13.33 1.86
C ASP A 62 -13.08 -12.13 1.44
N LYS A 63 -13.71 -11.06 0.94
CA LYS A 63 -12.99 -9.82 0.59
C LYS A 63 -12.40 -9.14 1.82
N LEU A 64 -13.11 -9.12 2.94
CA LEU A 64 -12.62 -8.57 4.20
C LEU A 64 -11.40 -9.35 4.71
N VAL A 65 -11.50 -10.68 4.75
CA VAL A 65 -10.36 -11.55 5.10
C VAL A 65 -9.21 -11.36 4.12
N LYS A 66 -9.49 -11.20 2.83
CA LYS A 66 -8.48 -10.96 1.80
C LYS A 66 -7.73 -9.65 2.03
N HIS A 67 -8.42 -8.54 2.31
CA HIS A 67 -7.77 -7.26 2.63
C HIS A 67 -6.80 -7.41 3.80
N GLN A 68 -7.24 -8.04 4.88
CA GLN A 68 -6.38 -8.19 6.07
C GLN A 68 -5.22 -9.17 5.83
N LYS A 69 -5.49 -10.37 5.31
CA LYS A 69 -4.45 -11.40 5.12
C LYS A 69 -3.44 -11.06 4.05
N LYS A 70 -3.85 -10.44 2.94
CA LYS A 70 -2.91 -10.06 1.87
C LYS A 70 -1.97 -8.95 2.34
N THR A 71 -2.49 -7.96 3.06
CA THR A 71 -1.67 -6.89 3.63
C THR A 71 -0.65 -7.43 4.64
N LEU A 72 -1.07 -8.25 5.61
CA LEU A 72 -0.14 -8.84 6.58
C LEU A 72 0.90 -9.76 5.93
N GLY A 73 0.48 -10.58 4.95
CA GLY A 73 1.39 -11.44 4.20
C GLY A 73 2.49 -10.63 3.51
N THR A 74 2.11 -9.56 2.81
CA THR A 74 3.08 -8.66 2.15
C THR A 74 4.00 -7.96 3.14
N LEU A 75 3.48 -7.41 4.25
CA LEU A 75 4.33 -6.77 5.26
C LEU A 75 5.34 -7.75 5.86
N ARG A 76 4.93 -9.01 6.11
CA ARG A 76 5.84 -10.05 6.58
C ARG A 76 6.94 -10.33 5.56
N ASP A 77 6.59 -10.44 4.28
CA ASP A 77 7.56 -10.74 3.22
C ASP A 77 8.57 -9.59 3.01
N LEU A 78 8.15 -8.35 3.27
CA LEU A 78 9.02 -7.16 3.20
C LEU A 78 9.84 -6.93 4.47
N HIS A 79 9.46 -7.52 5.61
CA HIS A 79 10.09 -7.23 6.89
C HIS A 79 11.57 -7.64 6.92
N GLY A 80 12.43 -6.67 7.24
CA GLY A 80 13.88 -6.87 7.33
C GLY A 80 14.60 -6.86 5.98
N LEU A 81 13.90 -6.67 4.86
CA LEU A 81 14.54 -6.46 3.56
C LEU A 81 15.15 -5.06 3.47
N LYS A 82 16.35 -4.97 2.91
CA LYS A 82 16.99 -3.68 2.62
C LYS A 82 16.51 -3.18 1.27
N THR A 83 16.05 -1.94 1.23
CA THR A 83 15.54 -1.27 0.02
C THR A 83 16.14 0.11 -0.18
N VAL A 84 16.88 0.63 0.79
CA VAL A 84 17.52 1.95 0.76
C VAL A 84 19.04 1.81 0.70
N GLY A 85 19.67 2.60 -0.17
CA GLY A 85 21.13 2.65 -0.32
C GLY A 85 21.72 1.40 -1.01
N ILE A 86 22.94 1.03 -0.64
CA ILE A 86 23.60 -0.16 -1.18
C ILE A 86 23.09 -1.40 -0.43
N ILE A 87 22.30 -2.22 -1.11
CA ILE A 87 21.63 -3.38 -0.52
C ILE A 87 22.42 -4.69 -0.65
N GLU A 88 23.33 -4.77 -1.62
CA GLU A 88 24.23 -5.91 -1.88
C GLU A 88 25.54 -5.40 -2.49
N ARG A 89 26.64 -6.13 -2.27
CA ARG A 89 27.94 -5.93 -2.93
C ARG A 89 28.39 -7.28 -3.49
N GLU A 90 29.03 -7.26 -4.66
CA GLU A 90 29.62 -8.44 -5.31
C GLU A 90 30.72 -9.11 -4.47
#